data_AF-A0A8D8CK71-F1
#
_entry.id   AF-A0A8D8CK71-F1
#
_cell.length_a   1.000
_cell.length_b   1.000
_cell.length_c   1.000
_cell.angle_alpha   90.00
_cell.angle_beta   90.00
_cell.angle_gamma   90.00
#
_symmetry.space_group_name_H-M   'P 1'
#
loop_
_entity.id
_entity.type
_entity.pdbx_description
1 polymer ?
#
loop_
_entity_poly.entity_id
_entity_poly.type
_entity_poly.pdbx_seq_one_letter_code
_entity_poly.pdbx_strand_id
1 'polypeptide(L)'
;MVLNVYKCVLLGGNLQQCPKRFFSASCRRLQSSASSLFTEEQRRQRESVGRIEKIEIRYLGTPTDTTLIMNRGLSTPYDCARHIGEKYCRYSALALLDSNTPWDMRRPLEESCTLQLLNFTASEPHIANKAFWRTCSFLLGAALQKAFKPEAGLFLHSFPKPSIKSGSFVHDFALAREGWTPTVHELRALSIEMIKL
;
A
#
# COMPACT_ATOMS: atom_id res chain seq x y z
N MET A 1 19.26 3.91 1.38
CA MET A 1 18.41 3.22 0.39
C MET A 1 19.03 3.46 -0.98
N VAL A 2 19.55 2.41 -1.63
CA VAL A 2 20.12 2.53 -2.98
C VAL A 2 19.01 2.10 -3.96
N LEU A 3 18.52 3.05 -4.76
CA LEU A 3 17.53 2.78 -5.79
C LEU A 3 18.26 2.29 -7.03
N ASN A 4 18.13 1.00 -7.36
CA ASN A 4 18.66 0.44 -8.61
C ASN A 4 17.53 0.35 -9.63
N VAL A 5 17.67 1.05 -10.75
CA VAL A 5 16.76 0.98 -11.88
C VAL A 5 17.36 0.02 -12.90
N TYR A 6 16.74 -1.14 -13.07
CA TYR A 6 17.14 -2.11 -14.10
C TYR A 6 16.29 -1.90 -15.35
N LYS A 7 16.93 -1.82 -16.52
CA LYS A 7 16.23 -1.80 -17.80
C LYS A 7 15.76 -3.22 -18.09
N CYS A 8 14.45 -3.47 -18.02
CA CYS A 8 13.89 -4.73 -18.49
C CYS A 8 13.87 -4.69 -20.02
N VAL A 9 14.85 -5.33 -20.66
CA VAL A 9 14.82 -5.57 -22.10
C VAL A 9 13.89 -6.77 -22.32
N LEU A 10 12.65 -6.49 -22.72
CA LEU A 10 11.75 -7.52 -23.22
C LEU A 10 12.37 -8.13 -24.47
N LEU A 11 12.85 -9.37 -24.37
CA LEU A 11 13.30 -10.15 -25.52
C LEU A 11 12.10 -10.42 -26.43
N GLY A 12 12.12 -9.79 -27.61
CA GLY A 12 11.52 -10.32 -28.84
C GLY A 12 10.04 -10.65 -28.80
N GLY A 13 9.18 -9.69 -28.47
CA GLY A 13 7.75 -9.74 -28.77
C GLY A 13 7.36 -8.48 -29.52
N ASN A 14 6.73 -8.62 -30.69
CA ASN A 14 6.43 -7.53 -31.63
C ASN A 14 5.42 -6.53 -31.02
N LEU A 15 5.89 -5.56 -30.23
CA LEU A 15 5.10 -4.48 -29.61
C LEU A 15 4.90 -3.28 -30.56
N GLN A 16 4.74 -3.52 -31.87
CA GLN A 16 4.59 -2.42 -32.83
C GLN A 16 3.19 -1.78 -32.88
N GLN A 17 2.23 -2.17 -32.03
CA GLN A 17 0.93 -1.50 -31.98
C GLN A 17 0.39 -1.34 -30.55
N CYS A 18 1.13 -0.64 -29.68
CA CYS A 18 0.47 0.09 -28.59
C CYS A 18 0.22 1.52 -29.08
N PRO A 19 -1.04 1.94 -29.30
CA PRO A 19 -1.31 3.31 -29.73
C PRO A 19 -0.76 4.27 -28.66
N LYS A 20 0.07 5.22 -29.10
CA LYS A 20 0.73 6.27 -28.29
C LYS A 20 -0.25 7.21 -27.53
N ARG A 21 -1.52 6.85 -27.41
CA ARG A 21 -2.64 7.72 -27.02
C ARG A 21 -2.88 7.85 -25.51
N PHE A 22 -2.13 7.15 -24.65
CA PHE A 22 -2.39 7.20 -23.19
C PHE A 22 -1.15 7.40 -22.30
N PHE A 23 -0.07 7.99 -22.82
CA PHE A 23 1.05 8.41 -21.98
C PHE A 23 0.79 9.79 -21.34
N SER A 24 -0.21 9.90 -20.46
CA SER A 24 -0.30 11.05 -19.55
C SER A 24 -0.95 10.67 -18.21
N ALA A 25 -0.30 9.81 -17.43
CA ALA A 25 -0.71 9.54 -16.05
C ALA A 25 -0.40 10.71 -15.08
N SER A 26 0.27 11.77 -15.55
CA SER A 26 0.64 12.95 -14.74
C SER A 26 -0.30 14.14 -14.91
N CYS A 27 -1.50 13.97 -15.51
CA CYS A 27 -2.45 15.07 -15.55
C CYS A 27 -3.07 15.28 -14.16
N ARG A 28 -2.75 16.40 -13.50
CA ARG A 28 -3.34 16.79 -12.20
C ARG A 28 -4.87 16.72 -12.19
N ARG A 29 -5.53 16.98 -13.33
CA ARG A 29 -6.99 16.86 -13.48
C ARG A 29 -7.51 15.42 -13.34
N LEU A 30 -6.77 14.45 -13.87
CA LEU A 30 -7.12 13.03 -13.71
C LEU A 30 -6.91 12.57 -12.28
N GLN A 31 -5.82 13.01 -11.63
CA GLN A 31 -5.57 12.72 -10.22
C GLN A 31 -6.67 13.30 -9.33
N SER A 32 -7.07 14.57 -9.52
CA SER A 32 -8.15 15.18 -8.75
C SER A 32 -9.49 14.47 -8.98
N SER A 33 -9.79 14.08 -10.23
CA SER A 33 -11.01 13.33 -10.55
C SER A 33 -11.00 11.93 -9.93
N ALA A 34 -9.86 11.24 -9.93
CA ALA A 34 -9.73 9.94 -9.29
C ALA A 34 -9.89 10.04 -7.76
N SER A 35 -9.30 11.07 -7.15
CA SER A 35 -9.48 11.35 -5.73
C SER A 35 -10.93 11.66 -5.38
N SER A 36 -11.63 12.47 -6.19
CA SER A 36 -13.05 12.76 -5.94
C SER A 36 -13.93 11.52 -6.05
N LEU A 37 -13.71 10.68 -7.07
CA LEU A 37 -14.42 9.40 -7.23
C LEU A 37 -14.15 8.46 -6.05
N PHE A 38 -12.90 8.39 -5.58
CA PHE A 38 -12.56 7.59 -4.39
C PHE A 38 -13.27 8.10 -3.14
N THR A 39 -13.29 9.41 -2.91
CA THR A 39 -14.01 10.02 -1.77
C THR A 39 -15.51 9.77 -1.85
N GLU A 40 -16.10 9.83 -3.04
CA GLU A 40 -17.50 9.54 -3.26
C GLU A 40 -17.84 8.07 -2.96
N GLU A 41 -17.03 7.12 -3.45
CA GLU A 41 -17.22 5.70 -3.15
C GLU A 41 -17.02 5.40 -1.65
N GLN A 42 -16.02 6.01 -1.01
CA GLN A 42 -15.83 5.87 0.43
C GLN A 42 -17.04 6.38 1.22
N ARG A 43 -17.62 7.52 0.80
CA ARG A 43 -18.84 8.07 1.40
C ARG A 43 -20.03 7.13 1.18
N ARG A 44 -20.24 6.64 -0.04
CA ARG A 44 -21.30 5.69 -0.39
C ARG A 44 -21.22 4.41 0.45
N GLN A 45 -20.02 3.83 0.60
CA GLN A 45 -19.80 2.64 1.44
C GLN A 45 -20.14 2.94 2.91
N ARG A 46 -19.75 4.11 3.42
CA ARG A 46 -20.04 4.51 4.81
C ARG A 46 -21.53 4.73 5.06
N GLU A 47 -22.24 5.35 4.12
CA GLU A 47 -23.69 5.54 4.17
C GLU A 47 -24.45 4.20 4.09
N SER A 48 -23.88 3.20 3.38
CA SER A 48 -24.50 1.89 3.21
C SER A 48 -24.51 0.99 4.45
N VAL A 49 -23.72 1.31 5.49
CA VAL A 49 -23.66 0.51 6.73
C VAL A 49 -25.02 0.48 7.45
N GLY A 50 -25.84 1.52 7.29
CA GLY A 50 -27.18 1.56 7.88
C GLY A 50 -27.16 1.57 9.41
N ARG A 51 -27.91 0.66 10.03
CA ARG A 51 -28.01 0.55 11.50
C ARG A 51 -26.73 -0.04 12.07
N ILE A 52 -26.21 0.58 13.15
CA ILE A 52 -25.00 0.09 13.83
C ILE A 52 -25.30 -1.24 14.52
N GLU A 53 -24.67 -2.31 14.02
CA GLU A 53 -24.63 -3.63 14.64
C GLU A 53 -23.36 -3.79 15.49
N LYS A 54 -23.47 -4.57 16.56
CA LYS A 54 -22.33 -4.89 17.44
C LYS A 54 -21.76 -6.25 17.07
N ILE A 55 -20.44 -6.33 17.01
CA ILE A 55 -19.68 -7.56 16.76
C ILE A 55 -18.71 -7.81 17.92
N GLU A 56 -18.47 -9.08 18.19
CA GLU A 56 -17.55 -9.54 19.23
C GLU A 56 -16.19 -9.83 18.61
N ILE A 57 -15.15 -9.15 19.10
CA ILE A 57 -13.78 -9.31 18.65
C ILE A 57 -12.95 -9.89 19.79
N ARG A 58 -12.46 -11.11 19.61
CA ARG A 58 -11.60 -11.77 20.59
C ARG A 58 -10.14 -11.44 20.28
N TYR A 59 -9.55 -10.52 21.03
CA TYR A 59 -8.12 -10.23 20.93
C TYR A 59 -7.30 -11.37 21.54
N LEU A 60 -6.33 -11.87 20.78
CA LEU A 60 -5.38 -12.89 21.20
C LEU A 60 -3.97 -12.27 21.22
N GLY A 61 -3.34 -12.22 22.38
CA GLY A 61 -2.00 -11.66 22.51
C GLY A 61 -1.66 -11.09 23.87
N THR A 62 -0.49 -10.46 23.94
CA THR A 62 -0.01 -9.79 25.15
C THR A 62 -0.66 -8.41 25.30
N PRO A 63 -1.07 -7.97 26.50
CA PRO A 63 -0.76 -8.56 27.80
C PRO A 63 -1.69 -9.72 28.20
N THR A 64 -2.98 -9.66 27.82
CA THR A 64 -3.99 -10.66 28.13
C THR A 64 -5.03 -10.76 27.01
N ASP A 65 -5.46 -11.99 26.73
CA ASP A 65 -6.59 -12.23 25.84
C ASP A 65 -7.84 -11.51 26.36
N THR A 66 -8.48 -10.73 25.49
CA THR A 66 -9.59 -9.85 25.88
C THR A 66 -10.66 -9.85 24.81
N THR A 67 -11.91 -9.89 25.23
CA THR A 67 -13.06 -9.73 24.32
C THR A 67 -13.46 -8.25 24.24
N LEU A 68 -13.57 -7.74 23.02
CA LEU A 68 -13.96 -6.36 22.72
C LEU A 68 -15.26 -6.35 21.94
N ILE A 69 -16.19 -5.45 22.30
CA ILE A 69 -17.45 -5.27 21.58
C ILE A 69 -17.31 -4.04 20.67
N MET A 70 -17.36 -4.27 19.37
CA MET A 70 -17.06 -3.28 18.32
C MET A 70 -18.26 -3.04 17.41
N ASN A 71 -18.19 -1.99 16.57
CA ASN A 71 -19.22 -1.67 15.60
C ASN A 71 -18.90 -2.32 14.25
N ARG A 72 -19.83 -3.14 13.76
CA ARG A 72 -19.75 -3.77 12.44
C ARG A 72 -19.62 -2.73 11.34
N GLY A 73 -18.70 -2.95 10.40
CA GLY A 73 -18.49 -2.10 9.23
C GLY A 73 -17.93 -0.70 9.53
N LEU A 74 -17.59 -0.40 10.80
CA LEU A 74 -17.09 0.91 11.22
C LEU A 74 -15.79 0.80 12.03
N SER A 75 -15.79 -0.05 13.06
CA SER A 75 -14.62 -0.24 13.91
C SER A 75 -13.50 -0.93 13.14
N THR A 76 -12.27 -0.49 13.38
CA THR A 76 -11.08 -1.02 12.72
C THR A 76 -10.18 -1.77 13.72
N PRO A 77 -9.25 -2.63 13.28
CA PRO A 77 -8.24 -3.21 14.17
C PRO A 77 -7.43 -2.14 14.94
N TYR A 78 -7.23 -0.96 14.33
CA TYR A 78 -6.60 0.18 15.01
C TYR A 78 -7.44 0.67 16.20
N ASP A 79 -8.76 0.71 16.09
CA ASP A 79 -9.62 1.04 17.22
C ASP A 79 -9.53 -0.02 18.32
N CYS A 80 -9.49 -1.31 17.96
CA CYS A 80 -9.22 -2.38 18.93
C CYS A 80 -7.87 -2.18 19.64
N ALA A 81 -6.82 -1.82 18.90
CA ALA A 81 -5.51 -1.52 19.48
C ALA A 81 -5.56 -0.33 20.46
N ARG A 82 -6.41 0.67 20.21
CA ARG A 82 -6.61 1.81 21.14
C ARG A 82 -7.23 1.40 22.47
N HIS A 83 -8.10 0.40 22.49
CA HIS A 83 -8.66 -0.14 23.73
C HIS A 83 -7.61 -0.89 24.56
N ILE A 84 -6.61 -1.50 23.91
CA ILE A 84 -5.55 -2.25 24.59
C ILE A 84 -4.46 -1.29 25.11
N GLY A 85 -4.00 -0.36 24.26
CA GLY A 85 -3.06 0.68 24.67
C GLY A 85 -2.29 1.33 23.53
N GLU A 86 -1.72 2.50 23.81
CA GLU A 86 -1.02 3.33 22.82
C GLU A 86 0.16 2.62 22.15
N LYS A 87 0.88 1.77 22.91
CA LYS A 87 1.98 0.96 22.38
C LYS A 87 1.53 0.14 21.17
N TYR A 88 0.39 -0.55 21.27
CA TYR A 88 -0.14 -1.37 20.19
C TYR A 88 -0.56 -0.52 18.99
N CYS A 89 -1.10 0.68 19.21
CA CYS A 89 -1.42 1.60 18.14
C CYS A 89 -0.18 2.02 17.31
N ARG A 90 0.97 2.20 17.98
CA ARG A 90 2.22 2.67 17.34
C ARG A 90 3.01 1.54 16.68
N TYR A 91 3.06 0.36 17.29
CA TYR A 91 3.95 -0.73 16.85
C TYR A 91 3.25 -1.81 16.01
N SER A 92 1.92 -1.87 16.01
CA SER A 92 1.18 -2.83 15.18
C SER A 92 1.12 -2.35 13.74
N ALA A 93 1.72 -3.14 12.84
CA ALA A 93 1.79 -2.85 11.42
C ALA A 93 0.60 -3.44 10.65
N LEU A 94 0.12 -4.61 11.08
CA LEU A 94 -0.93 -5.37 10.41
C LEU A 94 -1.77 -6.13 11.45
N ALA A 95 -3.00 -6.45 11.11
CA ALA A 95 -3.84 -7.37 11.87
C ALA A 95 -3.91 -8.73 11.17
N LEU A 96 -4.11 -9.78 11.95
CA LEU A 96 -4.38 -11.13 11.46
C LEU A 96 -5.70 -11.59 12.06
N LEU A 97 -6.68 -11.80 11.19
CA LEU A 97 -8.00 -12.30 11.56
C LEU A 97 -8.01 -13.82 11.44
N ASP A 98 -8.58 -14.49 12.46
CA ASP A 98 -8.77 -15.95 12.47
C ASP A 98 -7.50 -16.74 12.15
N SER A 99 -6.37 -16.22 12.64
CA SER A 99 -5.02 -16.78 12.49
C SER A 99 -4.52 -16.94 11.05
N ASN A 100 -5.27 -16.50 10.03
CA ASN A 100 -4.91 -16.76 8.63
C ASN A 100 -5.08 -15.55 7.71
N THR A 101 -6.06 -14.69 7.96
CA THR A 101 -6.43 -13.62 7.02
C THR A 101 -5.73 -12.31 7.40
N PRO A 102 -4.72 -11.84 6.62
CA PRO A 102 -4.10 -10.55 6.87
C PRO A 102 -5.09 -9.41 6.62
N TRP A 103 -5.12 -8.44 7.52
CA TRP A 103 -6.06 -7.33 7.49
C TRP A 103 -5.36 -6.01 7.78
N ASP A 104 -5.71 -4.98 7.03
CA ASP A 104 -5.14 -3.64 7.21
C ASP A 104 -5.68 -3.01 8.50
N MET A 105 -4.82 -2.33 9.25
CA MET A 105 -5.17 -1.76 10.55
C MET A 105 -6.32 -0.73 10.49
N ARG A 106 -6.50 -0.06 9.35
CA ARG A 106 -7.55 0.95 9.12
C ARG A 106 -8.73 0.44 8.29
N ARG A 107 -8.77 -0.85 7.95
CA ARG A 107 -9.89 -1.45 7.25
C ARG A 107 -10.99 -1.84 8.27
N PRO A 108 -12.26 -1.46 8.06
CA PRO A 108 -13.34 -1.84 8.97
C PRO A 108 -13.49 -3.36 9.10
N LEU A 109 -13.94 -3.81 10.28
CA LEU A 109 -14.24 -5.21 10.57
C LEU A 109 -15.70 -5.51 10.22
N GLU A 110 -15.92 -6.55 9.41
CA GLU A 110 -17.23 -6.88 8.87
C GLU A 110 -17.99 -7.92 9.70
N GLU A 111 -17.28 -8.76 10.45
CA GLU A 111 -17.85 -9.88 11.20
C GLU A 111 -17.11 -10.08 12.54
N SER A 112 -17.71 -10.85 13.44
CA SER A 112 -17.06 -11.29 14.68
C SER A 112 -15.90 -12.21 14.34
N CYS A 113 -14.72 -11.95 14.90
CA CYS A 113 -13.51 -12.70 14.58
C CYS A 113 -12.52 -12.71 15.75
N THR A 114 -11.52 -13.57 15.66
CA THR A 114 -10.33 -13.46 16.50
C THR A 114 -9.33 -12.48 15.89
N LEU A 115 -8.71 -11.64 16.71
CA LEU A 115 -7.81 -10.57 16.28
C LEU A 115 -6.43 -10.76 16.90
N GLN A 116 -5.40 -10.88 16.07
CA GLN A 116 -4.01 -10.80 16.48
C GLN A 116 -3.36 -9.57 15.85
N LEU A 117 -2.58 -8.84 16.65
CA LEU A 117 -1.87 -7.65 16.20
C LEU A 117 -0.41 -8.01 15.87
N LEU A 118 -0.04 -7.88 14.60
CA LEU A 118 1.29 -8.21 14.10
C LEU A 118 2.22 -7.00 14.16
N ASN A 119 3.45 -7.24 14.62
CA ASN A 119 4.54 -6.27 14.63
C ASN A 119 5.78 -6.87 13.97
N PHE A 120 6.79 -6.04 13.70
CA PHE A 120 8.02 -6.46 13.03
C PHE A 120 9.00 -7.22 13.93
N THR A 121 8.79 -7.17 15.25
CA THR A 121 9.66 -7.80 16.26
C THR A 121 9.16 -9.18 16.71
N ALA A 122 8.02 -9.64 16.18
CA ALA A 122 7.46 -10.94 16.48
C ALA A 122 8.35 -12.06 15.95
N SER A 123 8.19 -13.27 16.49
CA SER A 123 8.91 -14.47 16.03
C SER A 123 8.66 -14.78 14.55
N GLU A 124 7.45 -14.51 14.06
CA GLU A 124 7.04 -14.76 12.67
C GLU A 124 6.60 -13.46 11.95
N PRO A 125 7.52 -12.57 11.60
CA PRO A 125 7.19 -11.27 10.99
C PRO A 125 6.91 -11.38 9.49
N HIS A 126 6.81 -12.59 8.92
CA HIS A 126 6.79 -12.82 7.47
C HIS A 126 5.63 -12.10 6.77
N ILE A 127 4.43 -12.12 7.36
CA ILE A 127 3.23 -11.48 6.80
C ILE A 127 3.39 -9.97 6.83
N ALA A 128 3.80 -9.40 7.98
CA ALA A 128 4.06 -7.98 8.14
C ALA A 128 5.15 -7.49 7.17
N ASN A 129 6.22 -8.26 7.01
CA ASN A 129 7.29 -7.96 6.05
C ASN A 129 6.76 -7.93 4.62
N LYS A 130 5.98 -8.94 4.18
CA LYS A 130 5.38 -8.93 2.84
C LYS A 130 4.52 -7.68 2.59
N ALA A 131 3.70 -7.30 3.57
CA ALA A 131 2.91 -6.07 3.50
C ALA A 131 3.79 -4.83 3.41
N PHE A 132 4.83 -4.73 4.25
CA PHE A 132 5.79 -3.62 4.24
C PHE A 132 6.47 -3.44 2.87
N TRP A 133 7.05 -4.51 2.31
CA TRP A 133 7.72 -4.45 1.00
C TRP A 133 6.76 -4.07 -0.14
N ARG A 134 5.50 -4.52 -0.08
CA ARG A 134 4.45 -4.09 -1.01
C ARG A 134 4.18 -2.59 -0.89
N THR A 135 4.07 -2.07 0.33
CA THR A 135 3.88 -0.63 0.58
C THR A 135 5.08 0.19 0.08
N CYS A 136 6.32 -0.28 0.25
CA CYS A 136 7.49 0.41 -0.29
C CYS A 136 7.46 0.51 -1.82
N SER A 137 7.06 -0.57 -2.52
CA SER A 137 6.88 -0.54 -3.98
C SER A 137 5.78 0.45 -4.40
N PHE A 138 4.67 0.49 -3.64
CA PHE A 138 3.59 1.44 -3.90
C PHE A 138 4.04 2.90 -3.74
N LEU A 139 4.74 3.21 -2.64
CA LEU A 139 5.29 4.56 -2.39
C LEU A 139 6.32 4.96 -3.46
N LEU A 140 7.12 4.01 -3.96
CA LEU A 140 8.04 4.27 -5.07
C LEU A 140 7.29 4.75 -6.33
N GLY A 141 6.16 4.13 -6.65
CA GLY A 141 5.27 4.59 -7.74
C GLY A 141 4.82 6.03 -7.55
N ALA A 142 4.40 6.40 -6.34
CA ALA A 142 4.00 7.77 -6.01
C ALA A 142 5.17 8.77 -6.12
N ALA A 143 6.36 8.39 -5.65
CA ALA A 143 7.56 9.23 -5.78
C ALA A 143 7.95 9.44 -7.26
N LEU A 144 7.87 8.40 -8.08
CA LEU A 144 8.09 8.50 -9.52
C LEU A 144 7.10 9.48 -10.16
N GLN A 145 5.82 9.37 -9.84
CA GLN A 145 4.79 10.29 -10.37
C GLN A 145 5.03 11.76 -10.00
N LYS A 146 5.61 12.01 -8.82
CA LYS A 146 5.94 13.37 -8.36
C LYS A 146 7.25 13.90 -8.96
N ALA A 147 8.24 13.03 -9.16
CA ALA A 147 9.56 13.40 -9.62
C ALA A 147 9.61 13.71 -11.13
N PHE A 148 8.89 12.92 -11.95
CA PHE A 148 8.90 13.11 -13.39
C PHE A 148 7.95 14.23 -13.82
N LYS A 149 8.43 15.08 -14.75
CA LYS A 149 7.59 16.09 -15.38
C LYS A 149 6.61 15.43 -16.37
N PRO A 150 5.44 16.05 -16.64
CA PRO A 150 4.45 15.49 -17.56
C PRO A 150 4.99 15.16 -18.96
N GLU A 151 5.98 15.92 -19.45
CA GLU A 151 6.58 15.74 -20.77
C GLU A 151 7.41 14.45 -20.89
N ALA A 152 7.81 13.84 -19.76
CA ALA A 152 8.46 12.54 -19.75
C ALA A 152 7.48 11.40 -20.10
N GLY A 153 6.17 11.64 -19.99
CA GLY A 153 5.14 10.65 -20.29
C GLY A 153 5.27 9.40 -19.43
N LEU A 154 5.42 9.56 -18.12
CA LEU A 154 5.53 8.45 -17.17
C LEU A 154 4.22 7.65 -17.14
N PHE A 155 4.36 6.32 -17.21
CA PHE A 155 3.29 5.35 -17.03
C PHE A 155 3.72 4.32 -15.99
N LEU A 156 3.00 4.23 -14.87
CA LEU A 156 3.20 3.16 -13.90
C LEU A 156 2.53 1.89 -14.41
N HIS A 157 3.25 0.76 -14.45
CA HIS A 157 2.75 -0.49 -14.99
C HIS A 157 2.29 -1.44 -13.88
N SER A 158 3.23 -1.91 -13.05
CA SER A 158 2.94 -2.90 -12.02
C SER A 158 3.88 -2.78 -10.83
N PHE A 159 3.43 -3.27 -9.68
CA PHE A 159 4.26 -3.54 -8.52
C PHE A 159 4.38 -5.07 -8.35
N PRO A 160 5.47 -5.69 -8.81
CA PRO A 160 5.67 -7.14 -8.70
C PRO A 160 5.55 -7.65 -7.27
N LYS A 161 5.24 -8.95 -7.13
CA LYS A 161 5.18 -9.59 -5.82
C LYS A 161 6.53 -9.43 -5.09
N PRO A 162 6.56 -8.97 -3.83
CA PRO A 162 7.80 -8.70 -3.14
C PRO A 162 8.60 -9.97 -2.85
N SER A 163 9.90 -9.93 -3.12
CA SER A 163 10.85 -10.99 -2.78
C SER A 163 11.76 -10.53 -1.65
N ILE A 164 11.43 -10.88 -0.41
CA ILE A 164 12.16 -10.43 0.79
C ILE A 164 13.64 -10.84 0.72
N LYS A 165 13.93 -12.04 0.19
CA LYS A 165 15.31 -12.56 0.05
C LYS A 165 16.18 -11.74 -0.90
N SER A 166 15.58 -10.99 -1.82
CA SER A 166 16.33 -10.13 -2.75
C SER A 166 16.93 -8.88 -2.07
N GLY A 167 16.40 -8.49 -0.90
CA GLY A 167 16.78 -7.24 -0.24
C GLY A 167 16.31 -5.97 -0.95
N SER A 168 15.41 -6.07 -1.93
CA SER A 168 14.91 -4.92 -2.71
C SER A 168 13.40 -4.99 -2.96
N PHE A 169 12.78 -3.82 -3.17
CA PHE A 169 11.43 -3.69 -3.75
C PHE A 169 11.56 -3.08 -5.14
N VAL A 170 10.65 -3.47 -6.04
CA VAL A 170 10.65 -3.08 -7.44
C VAL A 170 9.30 -2.49 -7.81
N HIS A 171 9.29 -1.49 -8.68
CA HIS A 171 8.10 -0.94 -9.31
C HIS A 171 8.38 -0.78 -10.81
N ASP A 172 7.54 -1.39 -11.64
CA ASP A 172 7.69 -1.36 -13.09
C ASP A 172 7.02 -0.10 -13.64
N PHE A 173 7.75 0.65 -14.46
CA PHE A 173 7.23 1.84 -15.12
C PHE A 173 7.81 1.97 -16.53
N ALA A 174 7.10 2.72 -17.37
CA ALA A 174 7.52 3.08 -18.71
C ALA A 174 7.56 4.61 -18.84
N LEU A 175 8.44 5.09 -19.72
CA LEU A 175 8.51 6.49 -20.13
C LEU A 175 8.17 6.57 -21.62
N ALA A 176 7.52 7.66 -22.04
CA ALA A 176 7.23 7.89 -23.45
C ALA A 176 8.50 8.16 -24.28
N ARG A 177 9.56 8.66 -23.62
CA ARG A 177 10.86 8.90 -24.25
C ARG A 177 11.77 7.69 -24.06
N GLU A 178 12.30 7.19 -25.16
CA GLU A 178 13.30 6.13 -25.15
C GLU A 178 14.70 6.64 -24.76
N GLY A 179 15.56 5.74 -24.32
CA GLY A 179 16.99 6.01 -24.11
C GLY A 179 17.35 6.67 -22.77
N TRP A 180 16.39 6.92 -21.88
CA TRP A 180 16.72 7.43 -20.55
C TRP A 180 17.37 6.35 -19.68
N THR A 181 18.53 6.69 -19.12
CA THR A 181 19.21 5.93 -18.07
C THR A 181 19.50 6.87 -16.90
N PRO A 182 19.04 6.56 -15.69
CA PRO A 182 19.18 7.47 -14.57
C PRO A 182 20.65 7.67 -14.18
N THR A 183 21.02 8.92 -13.98
CA THR A 183 22.29 9.31 -13.36
C THR A 183 22.22 9.12 -11.84
N VAL A 184 23.39 9.06 -11.19
CA VAL A 184 23.47 8.97 -9.71
C VAL A 184 22.78 10.15 -9.03
N HIS A 185 22.85 11.35 -9.63
CA HIS A 185 22.18 12.53 -9.10
C HIS A 185 20.65 12.43 -9.17
N GLU A 186 20.12 11.91 -10.27
CA GLU A 186 18.66 11.67 -10.42
C GLU A 186 18.18 10.58 -9.45
N LEU A 187 18.95 9.51 -9.23
CA LEU A 187 18.61 8.49 -8.23
C LEU A 187 18.60 9.07 -6.81
N ARG A 188 19.53 9.97 -6.48
CA ARG A 188 19.51 10.69 -5.20
C ARG A 188 18.31 11.61 -5.09
N ALA A 189 17.94 12.30 -6.17
CA ALA A 189 16.74 13.14 -6.20
C ALA A 189 15.46 12.31 -5.97
N LEU A 190 15.36 11.13 -6.56
CA LEU A 190 14.25 10.18 -6.32
C LEU A 190 14.20 9.72 -4.86
N SER A 191 15.35 9.39 -4.26
CA SER A 191 15.42 9.06 -2.83
C SER A 191 14.98 10.23 -1.94
N ILE A 192 15.31 11.46 -2.32
CA ILE A 192 14.85 12.67 -1.60
C ILE A 192 13.33 12.82 -1.73
N GLU A 193 12.74 12.58 -2.90
CA GLU A 193 11.28 12.63 -3.06
C GLU A 193 10.57 11.55 -2.24
N MET A 194 11.15 10.35 -2.08
CA MET A 194 10.62 9.32 -1.19
C MET A 194 10.59 9.74 0.28
N ILE A 195 11.58 10.52 0.74
CA ILE A 195 11.64 11.01 2.14
C ILE A 195 10.60 12.12 2.39
N LYS A 196 10.23 12.88 1.34
CA LYS A 196 9.27 14.00 1.43
C LYS A 196 7.81 13.58 1.38
N LEU A 197 7.50 12.36 0.94
CA LEU A 197 6.15 11.81 0.91
C LEU A 197 5.62 11.60 2.33
#